data_AF-A0A0D1JAN1-F1
#
_entry.id   AF-A0A0D1JAN1-F1
#
_cell.length_a   1.000
_cell.length_b   1.000
_cell.length_c   1.000
_cell.angle_alpha   90.00
_cell.angle_beta   90.00
_cell.angle_gamma   90.00
#
_symmetry.space_group_name_H-M   'P 1'
#
loop_
_entity.id
_entity.type
_entity.pdbx_description
1 polymer ?
#
loop_
_entity_poly.entity_id
_entity_poly.type
_entity_poly.pdbx_seq_one_letter_code
_entity_poly.pdbx_strand_id
1 'polypeptide(L)'
;MKAAHFGDESRASRMQSLLAHALIYVLAVAIPIRVAAWFGLLTGINTFVAIALLTCWGTALFHRHRDHLCTRCMEEVPVDAPSRAQRRRRSLRFFHFATTLPATLVMVVILAGPAIFDVATEGTVTRAYFVPGDIWTFALIYSAWQHHRLRPWCPYCRPWDEGGDQEPAPDPTLFGTKTRG
;
A
#
# COMPACT_ATOMS: atom_id res chain seq x y z
N MET A 1 -14.15 18.92 24.33
CA MET A 1 -13.52 18.35 23.12
C MET A 1 -13.51 19.43 22.05
N LYS A 2 -12.34 19.89 21.60
CA LYS A 2 -12.24 20.89 20.53
C LYS A 2 -12.54 20.19 19.21
N ALA A 3 -13.57 20.64 18.50
CA ALA A 3 -13.84 20.23 17.14
C ALA A 3 -12.61 20.57 16.27
N ALA A 4 -12.04 19.55 15.63
CA ALA A 4 -10.97 19.76 14.66
C ALA A 4 -11.56 20.51 13.45
N HIS A 5 -10.93 21.62 13.09
CA HIS A 5 -11.32 22.44 11.94
C HIS A 5 -11.14 21.62 10.66
N PHE A 6 -12.23 21.32 9.95
CA PHE A 6 -12.15 20.78 8.59
C PHE A 6 -11.35 21.78 7.73
N GLY A 7 -10.21 21.36 7.20
CA GLY A 7 -9.47 22.12 6.18
C GLY A 7 -8.09 22.66 6.56
N ASP A 8 -7.62 22.51 7.81
CA ASP A 8 -6.27 22.97 8.18
C ASP A 8 -5.21 21.88 7.91
N GLU A 9 -5.00 21.56 6.63
CA GLU A 9 -3.96 20.63 6.21
C GLU A 9 -2.58 21.26 6.41
N SER A 10 -1.97 21.02 7.58
CA SER A 10 -0.56 21.37 7.83
C SER A 10 0.34 20.91 6.69
N ARG A 11 1.42 21.66 6.39
CA ARG A 11 2.40 21.30 5.33
C ARG A 11 2.90 19.86 5.46
N ALA A 12 3.02 19.36 6.69
CA ALA A 12 3.39 17.98 6.98
C ALA A 12 2.35 16.97 6.45
N SER A 13 1.06 17.22 6.62
CA SER A 13 -0.01 16.35 6.11
C SER A 13 -0.02 16.27 4.57
N ARG A 14 0.21 17.41 3.89
CA ARG A 14 0.34 17.46 2.42
C ARG A 14 1.55 16.69 1.92
N MET A 15 2.71 16.90 2.55
CA MET A 15 3.93 16.16 2.22
C MET A 15 3.74 14.66 2.42
N GLN A 16 3.11 14.26 3.53
CA GLN A 16 2.81 12.87 3.82
C GLN A 16 1.90 12.24 2.75
N SER A 17 0.85 12.95 2.34
CA SER A 17 -0.04 12.51 1.26
C SER A 17 0.74 12.36 -0.06
N LEU A 18 1.56 13.36 -0.43
CA LEU A 18 2.37 13.29 -1.65
C LEU A 18 3.30 12.07 -1.65
N LEU A 19 4.01 11.81 -0.55
CA LEU A 19 4.90 10.65 -0.42
C LEU A 19 4.13 9.32 -0.49
N ALA A 20 2.96 9.24 0.15
CA ALA A 20 2.12 8.04 0.12
C ALA A 20 1.67 7.68 -1.31
N HIS A 21 1.29 8.69 -2.11
CA HIS A 21 0.86 8.50 -3.50
C HIS A 21 2.03 8.38 -4.48
N ALA A 22 3.23 8.87 -4.13
CA ALA A 22 4.45 8.69 -4.92
C ALA A 22 4.94 7.24 -4.91
N LEU A 23 4.54 6.42 -3.93
CA LEU A 23 5.03 5.05 -3.71
C LEU A 23 5.06 4.20 -4.98
N ILE A 24 3.99 4.20 -5.79
CA ILE A 24 3.93 3.33 -6.98
C ILE A 24 4.91 3.76 -8.07
N TYR A 25 5.15 5.06 -8.21
CA TYR A 25 6.13 5.61 -9.15
C TYR A 25 7.55 5.34 -8.67
N VAL A 26 7.80 5.52 -7.37
CA VAL A 26 9.09 5.16 -6.76
C VAL A 26 9.36 3.66 -6.90
N LEU A 27 8.35 2.80 -6.71
CA LEU A 27 8.48 1.36 -6.94
C LEU A 27 8.84 1.05 -8.40
N ALA A 28 8.18 1.68 -9.37
CA ALA A 28 8.45 1.48 -10.79
C ALA A 28 9.89 1.85 -11.18
N VAL A 29 10.46 2.89 -10.55
CA VAL A 29 11.86 3.29 -10.73
C VAL A 29 12.82 2.40 -9.92
N ALA A 30 12.42 1.97 -8.73
CA ALA A 30 13.25 1.16 -7.85
C ALA A 30 13.55 -0.23 -8.41
N ILE A 31 12.58 -0.86 -9.07
CA ILE A 31 12.74 -2.19 -9.68
C ILE A 31 13.94 -2.24 -10.66
N PRO A 32 13.99 -1.43 -11.74
CA PRO A 32 15.11 -1.51 -12.70
C PRO A 32 16.45 -1.13 -12.07
N ILE A 33 16.49 -0.17 -11.14
CA ILE A 33 17.72 0.20 -10.43
C ILE A 33 18.21 -0.95 -9.55
N ARG A 34 17.31 -1.64 -8.85
CA ARG A 34 17.64 -2.83 -8.06
C ARG A 34 18.14 -3.98 -8.92
N VAL A 35 17.48 -4.23 -10.06
CA VAL A 35 17.93 -5.23 -11.03
C VAL A 35 19.33 -4.90 -11.54
N ALA A 36 19.61 -3.65 -11.92
CA ALA A 36 20.95 -3.21 -12.32
C ALA A 36 21.99 -3.41 -11.19
N ALA A 37 21.60 -3.15 -9.95
CA ALA A 37 22.45 -3.34 -8.77
C ALA A 37 22.81 -4.81 -8.50
N TRP A 38 21.97 -5.78 -8.88
CA TRP A 38 22.33 -7.20 -8.82
C TRP A 38 23.57 -7.53 -9.64
N PHE A 39 23.78 -6.83 -10.75
CA PHE A 39 24.95 -6.94 -11.63
C PHE A 39 26.08 -5.97 -11.25
N GLY A 40 25.96 -5.24 -10.13
CA GLY A 40 26.96 -4.28 -9.67
C GLY A 40 26.92 -2.91 -10.33
N LEU A 41 25.90 -2.62 -11.14
CA LEU A 41 25.68 -1.30 -11.73
C LEU A 41 24.86 -0.43 -10.77
N LEU A 42 25.10 0.88 -10.76
CA LEU A 42 24.29 1.86 -10.00
C LEU A 42 24.19 1.59 -8.48
N THR A 43 25.15 0.88 -7.88
CA THR A 43 25.10 0.49 -6.45
C THR A 43 24.97 1.68 -5.50
N GLY A 44 25.64 2.80 -5.78
CA GLY A 44 25.49 4.03 -4.98
C GLY A 44 24.09 4.64 -5.05
N ILE A 45 23.49 4.65 -6.24
CA ILE A 45 22.12 5.16 -6.46
C ILE A 45 21.09 4.22 -5.83
N ASN A 46 21.35 2.91 -5.87
CA ASN A 46 20.47 1.88 -5.31
C ASN A 46 20.18 2.09 -3.83
N THR A 47 21.18 2.50 -3.03
CA THR A 47 20.99 2.80 -1.60
C THR A 47 20.00 3.97 -1.41
N PHE A 48 20.18 5.05 -2.16
CA PHE A 48 19.29 6.22 -2.10
C PHE A 48 17.85 5.85 -2.49
N VAL A 49 17.69 5.08 -3.57
CA VAL A 49 16.38 4.65 -4.07
C VAL A 49 15.71 3.67 -3.11
N ALA A 50 16.47 2.79 -2.46
CA ALA A 50 15.95 1.90 -1.43
C ALA A 50 15.43 2.68 -0.21
N ILE A 51 16.18 3.68 0.26
CA ILE A 51 15.73 4.57 1.35
C ILE A 51 14.45 5.29 0.94
N ALA A 52 14.41 5.90 -0.25
CA ALA A 52 13.24 6.59 -0.76
C ALA A 52 12.01 5.66 -0.85
N LEU A 53 12.18 4.42 -1.33
CA LEU A 53 11.13 3.42 -1.40
C LEU A 53 10.60 3.07 -0.01
N LEU A 54 11.48 2.79 0.96
CA LEU A 54 11.10 2.46 2.33
C LEU A 54 10.38 3.62 3.01
N THR A 55 10.86 4.86 2.83
CA THR A 55 10.21 6.07 3.36
C THR A 55 8.81 6.25 2.76
N CYS A 56 8.67 6.11 1.44
CA CYS A 56 7.36 6.20 0.79
C CYS A 56 6.43 5.08 1.25
N TRP A 57 6.94 3.85 1.41
CA TRP A 57 6.15 2.72 1.84
C TRP A 57 5.66 2.87 3.28
N GLY A 58 6.55 3.18 4.22
CA GLY A 58 6.19 3.45 5.61
C GLY A 58 5.20 4.62 5.73
N THR A 59 5.42 5.68 4.96
CA THR A 59 4.49 6.82 4.90
C THR A 59 3.12 6.41 4.37
N ALA A 60 3.06 5.57 3.32
CA ALA A 60 1.81 5.05 2.79
C ALA A 60 1.07 4.17 3.79
N LEU A 61 1.77 3.31 4.55
CA LEU A 61 1.16 2.51 5.62
C LEU A 61 0.53 3.41 6.69
N PHE A 62 1.28 4.40 7.17
CA PHE A 62 0.77 5.35 8.16
C PHE A 62 -0.38 6.21 7.63
N HIS A 63 -0.31 6.64 6.38
CA HIS A 63 -1.38 7.40 5.73
C HIS A 63 -2.69 6.60 5.64
N ARG A 64 -2.62 5.30 5.34
CA ARG A 64 -3.79 4.41 5.24
C ARG A 64 -4.46 4.11 6.58
N HIS A 65 -3.72 4.23 7.68
CA HIS A 65 -4.23 4.01 9.03
C HIS A 65 -4.92 5.23 9.63
N ARG A 66 -4.92 6.39 8.94
CA ARG A 66 -5.69 7.54 9.40
C ARG A 66 -7.17 7.37 9.12
N ASP A 67 -8.00 7.87 10.05
CA ASP A 67 -9.46 7.79 10.01
C ASP A 67 -10.12 8.74 9.00
N HIS A 68 -9.35 9.39 8.11
CA HIS A 68 -9.85 10.38 7.16
C HIS A 68 -9.65 9.88 5.73
N LEU A 69 -10.74 9.86 4.96
CA LEU A 69 -10.72 9.54 3.53
C LEU A 69 -10.05 10.69 2.76
N CYS A 70 -8.91 10.41 2.12
CA CYS A 70 -8.27 11.35 1.20
C CYS A 70 -9.02 11.35 -0.13
N THR A 71 -9.32 12.55 -0.68
CA THR A 71 -9.99 12.70 -1.99
C THR A 71 -9.22 12.01 -3.10
N ARG A 72 -7.89 12.14 -3.11
CA ARG A 72 -7.03 11.47 -4.09
C ARG A 72 -7.10 9.94 -4.00
N CYS A 73 -7.16 9.37 -2.80
CA CYS A 73 -7.37 7.93 -2.63
C CYS A 73 -8.69 7.47 -3.26
N MET A 74 -9.75 8.28 -3.16
CA MET A 74 -11.06 7.99 -3.75
C MET A 74 -11.04 8.14 -5.28
N GLU A 75 -10.39 9.17 -5.81
CA GLU A 75 -10.19 9.35 -7.26
C GLU A 75 -9.38 8.22 -7.90
N GLU A 76 -8.47 7.62 -7.13
CA GLU A 76 -7.70 6.47 -7.58
C GLU A 76 -8.52 5.17 -7.60
N VAL A 77 -9.77 5.13 -7.14
CA VAL A 77 -10.59 3.91 -7.23
C VAL A 77 -11.08 3.73 -8.68
N PRO A 78 -10.76 2.59 -9.33
CA PRO A 78 -11.18 2.37 -10.72
C PRO A 78 -12.70 2.12 -10.82
N VAL A 79 -13.34 2.63 -11.87
CA VAL A 79 -14.78 2.43 -12.13
C VAL A 79 -15.15 0.94 -12.31
N ASP A 80 -14.22 0.12 -12.80
CA ASP A 80 -14.37 -1.33 -12.96
C ASP A 80 -13.76 -2.13 -11.78
N ALA A 81 -13.74 -1.56 -10.57
CA ALA A 81 -13.14 -2.16 -9.37
C ALA A 81 -13.58 -3.61 -9.08
N PRO A 82 -14.88 -3.99 -9.18
CA PRO A 82 -15.29 -5.38 -8.94
C PRO A 82 -14.62 -6.37 -9.91
N SER A 83 -14.64 -6.05 -11.20
CA SER A 83 -14.02 -6.89 -12.24
C SER A 83 -12.50 -6.93 -12.09
N ARG A 84 -11.86 -5.82 -11.68
CA ARG A 84 -10.42 -5.79 -11.39
C ARG A 84 -10.05 -6.64 -10.19
N ALA A 85 -10.83 -6.59 -9.11
CA ALA A 85 -10.61 -7.43 -7.93
C ALA A 85 -10.67 -8.92 -8.30
N GLN A 86 -11.63 -9.30 -9.16
CA GLN A 86 -11.73 -10.67 -9.69
C GLN A 86 -10.52 -11.06 -10.54
N ARG A 87 -10.07 -10.20 -11.46
CA ARG A 87 -8.88 -10.46 -12.30
C ARG A 87 -7.58 -10.54 -11.47
N ARG A 88 -7.52 -9.82 -10.35
CA ARG A 88 -6.31 -9.69 -9.51
C ARG A 88 -6.35 -10.52 -8.23
N ARG A 89 -7.23 -11.53 -8.15
CA ARG A 89 -7.37 -12.43 -7.01
C ARG A 89 -6.06 -12.98 -6.48
N ARG A 90 -5.12 -13.37 -7.36
CA ARG A 90 -3.81 -13.91 -6.94
C ARG A 90 -2.99 -12.89 -6.15
N SER A 91 -2.95 -11.64 -6.60
CA SER A 91 -2.23 -10.56 -5.92
C SER A 91 -2.86 -10.23 -4.57
N LEU A 92 -4.19 -10.18 -4.51
CA LEU A 92 -4.93 -9.98 -3.25
C LEU A 92 -4.71 -11.15 -2.28
N ARG A 93 -4.75 -12.40 -2.77
CA ARG A 93 -4.46 -13.59 -1.96
C ARG A 93 -3.03 -13.55 -1.41
N PHE A 94 -2.07 -13.16 -2.24
CA PHE A 94 -0.68 -13.03 -1.82
C PHE A 94 -0.53 -12.00 -0.69
N PHE A 95 -1.19 -10.85 -0.77
CA PHE A 95 -1.18 -9.87 0.32
C PHE A 95 -1.65 -10.49 1.64
N HIS A 96 -2.82 -11.15 1.64
CA HIS A 96 -3.34 -11.80 2.85
C HIS A 96 -2.42 -12.92 3.37
N PHE A 97 -1.86 -13.72 2.46
CA PHE A 97 -0.85 -14.72 2.83
C PHE A 97 0.38 -14.06 3.46
N ALA A 98 0.92 -13.01 2.86
CA ALA A 98 2.10 -12.30 3.34
C ALA A 98 1.90 -11.63 4.71
N THR A 99 0.65 -11.30 5.07
CA THR A 99 0.31 -10.78 6.41
C THR A 99 0.13 -11.85 7.48
N THR A 100 0.24 -13.14 7.14
CA THR A 100 0.22 -14.21 8.14
C THR A 100 1.56 -14.29 8.88
N LEU A 101 1.55 -14.79 10.13
CA LEU A 101 2.76 -14.97 10.92
C LEU A 101 3.79 -15.88 10.22
N PRO A 102 3.43 -17.05 9.66
CA PRO A 102 4.41 -17.90 8.98
C PRO A 102 5.04 -17.21 7.77
N ALA A 103 4.26 -16.52 6.94
CA ALA A 103 4.79 -15.79 5.80
C ALA A 103 5.67 -14.60 6.22
N THR A 104 5.32 -13.93 7.33
CA THR A 104 6.15 -12.87 7.92
C THR A 104 7.49 -13.43 8.38
N LEU A 105 7.52 -14.60 9.03
CA LEU A 105 8.78 -15.25 9.42
C LEU A 105 9.63 -15.61 8.20
N VAL A 106 9.02 -16.19 7.15
CA VAL A 106 9.70 -16.48 5.88
C VAL A 106 10.28 -15.21 5.26
N MET A 107 9.51 -14.13 5.24
CA MET A 107 9.95 -12.83 4.74
C MET A 107 11.16 -12.31 5.51
N VAL A 108 11.14 -12.38 6.85
CA VAL A 108 12.27 -11.97 7.70
C VAL A 108 13.52 -12.80 7.37
N VAL A 109 13.39 -14.12 7.23
CA VAL A 109 14.52 -15.01 6.87
C VAL A 109 15.08 -14.65 5.50
N ILE A 110 14.23 -14.44 4.49
CA ILE A 110 14.68 -14.12 3.12
C ILE A 110 15.32 -12.73 3.04
N LEU A 111 14.86 -11.75 3.82
CA LEU A 111 15.40 -10.40 3.82
C LEU A 111 16.67 -10.26 4.67
N ALA A 112 16.64 -10.78 5.89
CA ALA A 112 17.74 -10.62 6.84
C ALA A 112 18.81 -11.71 6.70
N GLY A 113 18.44 -12.91 6.26
CA GLY A 113 19.34 -14.05 6.15
C GLY A 113 20.59 -13.76 5.31
N PRO A 114 20.47 -13.25 4.07
CA PRO A 114 21.62 -12.88 3.26
C PRO A 114 22.52 -11.84 3.93
N ALA A 115 21.95 -10.82 4.59
CA ALA A 115 22.73 -9.80 5.28
C ALA A 115 23.46 -10.34 6.51
N ILE A 116 22.80 -11.19 7.30
CA ILE A 116 23.42 -11.85 8.47
C ILE A 116 24.55 -12.76 8.01
N PHE A 117 24.33 -13.55 6.96
CA PHE A 117 25.33 -14.46 6.41
C PHE A 117 26.51 -13.70 5.78
N ASP A 118 26.26 -12.57 5.12
CA ASP A 118 27.31 -11.71 4.55
C ASP A 118 28.22 -11.12 5.63
N VAL A 119 27.65 -10.64 6.73
CA VAL A 119 28.42 -10.19 7.89
C VAL A 119 29.22 -11.33 8.52
N ALA A 120 28.61 -12.52 8.66
CA ALA A 120 29.27 -13.69 9.26
C ALA A 120 30.39 -14.29 8.41
N THR A 121 30.38 -14.02 7.09
CA THR A 121 31.34 -14.56 6.13
C THR A 121 32.20 -13.47 5.48
N GLU A 122 32.31 -12.32 6.14
CA GLU A 122 33.19 -11.20 5.74
C GLU A 122 32.97 -10.72 4.29
N GLY A 123 31.72 -10.68 3.82
CA GLY A 123 31.39 -10.08 2.51
C GLY A 123 31.43 -11.06 1.32
N THR A 124 31.45 -12.37 1.56
CA THR A 124 31.54 -13.38 0.49
C THR A 124 30.20 -13.71 -0.17
N VAL A 125 29.09 -13.15 0.32
CA VAL A 125 27.76 -13.48 -0.18
C VAL A 125 27.51 -12.78 -1.51
N THR A 126 27.17 -13.58 -2.52
CA THR A 126 26.86 -13.04 -3.84
C THR A 126 25.57 -12.23 -3.79
N ARG A 127 25.49 -11.15 -4.59
CA ARG A 127 24.28 -10.30 -4.66
C ARG A 127 23.02 -11.07 -5.07
N ALA A 128 23.18 -12.21 -5.75
CA ALA A 128 22.08 -13.09 -6.13
C ALA A 128 21.26 -13.59 -4.94
N TYR A 129 21.87 -13.72 -3.74
CA TYR A 129 21.16 -14.13 -2.54
C TYR A 129 20.11 -13.11 -2.05
N PHE A 130 20.21 -11.84 -2.45
CA PHE A 130 19.23 -10.80 -2.09
C PHE A 130 18.03 -10.75 -3.04
N VAL A 131 18.12 -11.39 -4.21
CA VAL A 131 17.08 -11.35 -5.26
C VAL A 131 15.71 -11.83 -4.77
N PRO A 132 15.58 -12.96 -4.05
CA PRO A 132 14.28 -13.40 -3.56
C PRO A 132 13.64 -12.40 -2.60
N GLY A 133 14.44 -11.72 -1.76
CA GLY A 133 13.98 -10.69 -0.83
C GLY A 133 13.49 -9.44 -1.53
N ASP A 134 14.19 -9.01 -2.59
CA ASP A 134 13.76 -7.89 -3.43
C ASP A 134 12.44 -8.21 -4.14
N ILE A 135 12.33 -9.40 -4.77
CA ILE A 135 11.09 -9.86 -5.44
C ILE A 135 9.92 -9.90 -4.46
N TRP A 136 10.13 -10.47 -3.27
CA TRP A 136 9.10 -10.56 -2.24
C TRP A 136 8.64 -9.16 -1.80
N THR A 137 9.59 -8.26 -1.54
CA THR A 137 9.32 -6.87 -1.16
C THR A 137 8.51 -6.14 -2.22
N PHE A 138 8.90 -6.21 -3.49
CA PHE A 138 8.17 -5.56 -4.58
C PHE A 138 6.75 -6.12 -4.74
N ALA A 139 6.61 -7.45 -4.68
CA ALA A 139 5.31 -8.11 -4.73
C ALA A 139 4.42 -7.68 -3.55
N LEU A 140 4.99 -7.55 -2.35
CA LEU A 140 4.27 -7.10 -1.16
C LEU A 140 3.82 -5.64 -1.27
N ILE A 141 4.71 -4.73 -1.65
CA ILE A 141 4.38 -3.31 -1.82
C ILE A 141 3.27 -3.14 -2.88
N TYR A 142 3.41 -3.81 -4.03
CA TYR A 142 2.44 -3.74 -5.11
C TYR A 142 1.09 -4.33 -4.71
N SER A 143 1.09 -5.52 -4.10
CA SER A 143 -0.14 -6.19 -3.66
C SER A 143 -0.83 -5.42 -2.54
N ALA A 144 -0.09 -4.81 -1.61
CA ALA A 144 -0.63 -3.93 -0.57
C ALA A 144 -1.25 -2.67 -1.16
N TRP A 145 -0.65 -2.08 -2.20
CA TRP A 145 -1.23 -0.94 -2.92
C TRP A 145 -2.51 -1.31 -3.66
N GLN A 146 -2.52 -2.45 -4.37
CA GLN A 146 -3.72 -2.98 -5.02
C GLN A 146 -4.83 -3.29 -4.02
N HIS A 147 -4.46 -3.95 -2.91
CA HIS A 147 -5.39 -4.32 -1.85
C HIS A 147 -6.07 -3.10 -1.26
N HIS A 148 -5.33 -2.04 -0.95
CA HIS A 148 -5.92 -0.81 -0.41
C HIS A 148 -7.01 -0.22 -1.32
N ARG A 149 -6.75 -0.12 -2.63
CA ARG A 149 -7.70 0.44 -3.62
C ARG A 149 -8.90 -0.46 -3.89
N LEU A 150 -8.74 -1.77 -3.78
CA LEU A 150 -9.76 -2.76 -4.11
C LEU A 150 -10.38 -3.41 -2.87
N ARG A 151 -10.07 -2.91 -1.67
CA ARG A 151 -10.45 -3.51 -0.39
C ARG A 151 -11.95 -3.81 -0.27
N PRO A 152 -12.88 -2.92 -0.69
CA PRO A 152 -14.32 -3.21 -0.60
C PRO A 152 -14.76 -4.43 -1.42
N TRP A 153 -14.02 -4.78 -2.47
CA TRP A 153 -14.33 -5.91 -3.37
C TRP A 153 -13.36 -7.09 -3.20
N CYS A 154 -12.50 -7.07 -2.17
CA CYS A 154 -11.55 -8.14 -1.93
C CYS A 154 -12.26 -9.37 -1.36
N PRO A 155 -12.22 -10.55 -2.02
CA PRO A 155 -12.96 -11.74 -1.58
C PRO A 155 -12.36 -12.41 -0.33
N TYR A 156 -11.21 -11.94 0.14
CA TYR A 156 -10.52 -12.45 1.32
C TYR A 156 -10.69 -11.52 2.54
N CYS A 157 -11.25 -10.33 2.34
CA CYS A 157 -11.62 -9.43 3.42
C CYS A 157 -13.03 -9.77 3.93
N ARG A 158 -13.34 -9.36 5.16
CA ARG A 158 -14.71 -9.38 5.65
C ARG A 158 -15.59 -8.48 4.77
N PRO A 159 -16.82 -8.90 4.44
CA PRO A 159 -17.78 -8.05 3.73
C PRO A 159 -17.99 -6.72 4.45
N TRP A 160 -18.07 -5.62 3.69
CA TRP A 160 -18.20 -4.27 4.23
C TRP A 160 -19.65 -3.91 4.59
N ASP A 161 -20.62 -4.69 4.10
CA ASP A 161 -22.06 -4.50 4.25
C ASP A 161 -22.65 -5.16 5.51
N GLU A 162 -21.91 -6.04 6.19
CA GLU A 162 -22.39 -6.78 7.36
C GLU A 162 -22.37 -6.00 8.69
N GLY A 163 -22.32 -4.66 8.68
CA GLY A 163 -22.25 -3.88 9.92
C GLY A 163 -22.37 -2.37 9.81
N GLY A 164 -22.88 -1.83 8.70
CA GLY A 164 -23.31 -0.44 8.64
C GLY A 164 -24.71 -0.31 9.23
N ASP A 165 -24.92 0.67 10.11
CA ASP A 165 -26.27 1.10 10.43
C ASP A 165 -27.02 1.36 9.11
N GLN A 166 -28.23 0.83 8.95
CA GLN A 166 -29.06 1.18 7.80
C GLN A 166 -29.22 2.69 7.84
N GLU A 167 -28.54 3.40 6.94
CA GLU A 167 -28.80 4.81 6.76
C GLU A 167 -30.24 4.92 6.24
N PRO A 168 -31.17 5.50 7.04
CA PRO A 168 -32.55 5.57 6.62
C PRO A 168 -32.59 6.36 5.31
N ALA A 169 -33.09 5.73 4.26
CA ALA A 169 -33.29 6.40 2.99
C ALA A 169 -34.12 7.66 3.24
N PRO A 170 -33.73 8.83 2.72
CA PRO A 170 -34.50 10.06 2.92
C PRO A 170 -35.92 9.81 2.42
N ASP A 171 -36.89 10.06 3.29
CA ASP A 171 -38.31 9.88 2.96
C ASP A 171 -38.66 10.81 1.78
N PRO A 172 -39.04 10.27 0.60
CA PRO A 172 -39.36 11.08 -0.56
C PRO A 172 -40.57 11.99 -0.33
N THR A 173 -41.38 11.75 0.71
CA THR A 173 -42.56 12.55 1.01
C THR A 173 -42.27 13.86 1.76
N LEU A 174 -41.08 14.02 2.36
CA LEU A 174 -40.71 15.24 3.09
C LEU A 174 -40.28 16.41 2.18
N PHE A 175 -40.00 16.17 0.90
CA PHE A 175 -39.60 17.21 -0.06
C PHE A 175 -40.78 17.80 -0.87
N GLY A 176 -42.01 17.34 -0.65
CA GLY A 176 -43.15 17.62 -1.54
C GLY A 176 -44.22 18.61 -1.06
N THR A 177 -44.31 18.93 0.23
CA THR A 177 -45.40 19.79 0.75
C THR A 177 -45.03 21.27 0.77
N LYS A 178 -44.93 21.87 -0.42
CA LYS A 178 -45.23 23.29 -0.64
C LYS A 178 -46.41 23.41 -1.60
N THR A 179 -47.61 23.14 -1.09
CA THR A 179 -48.85 23.60 -1.71
C THR A 179 -49.24 24.94 -1.10
N ARG A 180 -48.89 25.98 -1.86
CA ARG A 180 -49.46 27.33 -2.00
C ARG A 180 -50.63 27.70 -1.09
N GLY A 181 -50.48 28.83 -0.39
CA GLY A 181 -51.60 29.64 0.08
C GLY A 181 -52.29 30.41 -1.04
#